data_AF-A0A9E3B997-F1
#
_entry.id   AF-A0A9E3B997-F1
#
_cell.length_a   1.000
_cell.length_b   1.000
_cell.length_c   1.000
_cell.angle_alpha   90.00
_cell.angle_beta   90.00
_cell.angle_gamma   90.00
#
_symmetry.space_group_name_H-M   'P 1'
#
loop_
_entity.id
_entity.type
_entity.pdbx_description
1 polymer ?
#
loop_
_entity_poly.entity_id
_entity_poly.type
_entity_poly.pdbx_seq_one_letter_code
_entity_poly.pdbx_strand_id
1 'polypeptide(L)' 'GDQELFALAQYGLARVAAYRGNTEEARRLGEGSVTVLEAMGHRNAQEIRRWLTSIGG' A
#
# COMPACT_ATOMS: atom_id res chain seq x y z
N GLY A 1 -8.93 -7.51 12.48
CA GLY A 1 -10.18 -7.18 11.78
C GLY A 1 -10.07 -5.80 11.17
N ASP A 2 -10.30 -4.76 11.96
CA ASP A 2 -10.46 -3.40 11.44
C ASP A 2 -9.16 -2.79 10.88
N GLN A 3 -8.02 -3.04 11.53
CA GLN A 3 -6.72 -2.55 11.06
C GLN A 3 -6.27 -3.19 9.75
N GLU A 4 -6.58 -4.47 9.55
CA GLU A 4 -6.29 -5.18 8.29
C GLU A 4 -7.12 -4.63 7.14
N LEU A 5 -8.44 -4.49 7.37
CA LEU A 5 -9.35 -3.90 6.38
C LEU A 5 -8.96 -2.46 6.05
N PHE A 6 -8.58 -1.67 7.05
CA PHE A 6 -8.10 -0.31 6.85
C PHE A 6 -6.79 -0.27 6.05
N ALA A 7 -5.85 -1.18 6.32
CA ALA A 7 -4.61 -1.28 5.55
C ALA A 7 -4.88 -1.69 4.10
N LEU A 8 -5.76 -2.67 3.86
CA LEU A 8 -6.15 -3.07 2.51
C LEU A 8 -6.87 -1.95 1.75
N ALA A 9 -7.73 -1.18 2.43
CA ALA A 9 -8.38 0.00 1.86
C ALA A 9 -7.36 1.09 1.47
N GLN A 10 -6.38 1.36 2.34
CA GLN A 10 -5.28 2.28 2.02
C GLN A 10 -4.49 1.83 0.80
N TYR A 11 -4.23 0.52 0.65
CA TYR A 11 -3.59 0.00 -0.55
C TYR A 11 -4.45 0.19 -1.81
N GLY A 12 -5.76 -0.04 -1.72
CA GLY A 12 -6.69 0.25 -2.81
C GLY A 12 -6.65 1.73 -3.24
N LEU A 13 -6.64 2.66 -2.28
CA LEU A 13 -6.50 4.09 -2.56
C LEU A 13 -5.14 4.42 -3.17
N ALA A 14 -4.06 3.79 -2.71
CA ALA A 14 -2.73 3.93 -3.27
C ALA A 14 -2.69 3.56 -4.76
N ARG A 15 -3.35 2.46 -5.13
CA ARG A 15 -3.48 1.99 -6.52
C ARG A 15 -4.23 2.99 -7.39
N VAL A 16 -5.32 3.58 -6.86
CA VAL A 16 -6.10 4.61 -7.56
C VAL A 16 -5.27 5.89 -7.75
N ALA A 17 -4.51 6.31 -6.73
CA ALA A 17 -3.63 7.48 -6.83
C ALA A 17 -2.55 7.27 -7.90
N ALA A 18 -1.93 6.09 -7.95
CA ALA A 18 -0.94 5.74 -8.97
C ALA A 18 -1.55 5.78 -10.38
N TYR A 19 -2.76 5.24 -10.56
CA TYR A 19 -3.47 5.29 -11.85
C TYR A 19 -3.78 6.73 -12.30
N ARG A 20 -3.99 7.65 -11.36
CA ARG A 20 -4.18 9.08 -11.64
C ARG A 20 -2.88 9.85 -11.87
N GLY A 21 -1.73 9.18 -11.87
CA GLY A 21 -0.41 9.80 -12.01
C GLY A 21 0.08 10.50 -10.73
N ASN A 22 -0.62 10.34 -9.60
CA ASN A 22 -0.20 10.90 -8.32
C ASN A 22 0.65 9.86 -7.55
N THR A 23 1.90 9.72 -7.99
CA THR A 23 2.86 8.76 -7.44
C THR A 23 3.23 9.05 -5.99
N GLU A 24 3.29 10.33 -5.58
CA GLU A 24 3.59 10.71 -4.20
C GLU A 24 2.51 10.21 -3.23
N GLU A 25 1.24 10.45 -3.57
CA GLU A 25 0.11 10.01 -2.75
C GLU A 25 -0.04 8.48 -2.76
N ALA A 26 0.23 7.85 -3.91
CA ALA A 26 0.29 6.40 -4.00
C ALA A 26 1.33 5.81 -3.03
N ARG A 27 2.51 6.41 -2.98
CA ARG A 27 3.58 5.98 -2.07
C ARG A 27 3.18 6.16 -0.61
N ARG A 28 2.66 7.33 -0.24
CA ARG A 28 2.23 7.62 1.14
C ARG A 28 1.20 6.61 1.65
N LEU A 29 0.16 6.36 0.84
CA LEU A 29 -0.92 5.42 1.20
C LEU A 29 -0.43 3.96 1.21
N GLY A 30 0.42 3.58 0.26
CA GLY A 30 0.97 2.23 0.20
C GLY A 30 1.96 1.94 1.33
N GLU A 31 2.81 2.91 1.72
CA GLU A 31 3.71 2.81 2.87
C GLU A 31 2.93 2.65 4.18
N GLY A 32 1.83 3.39 4.35
CA GLY A 32 0.92 3.25 5.50
C GLY A 32 0.27 1.85 5.56
N SER A 33 -0.18 1.34 4.41
CA SER A 33 -0.76 0.01 4.29
C SER A 33 0.24 -1.11 4.61
N VAL A 34 1.42 -1.08 3.98
CA VAL A 34 2.41 -2.15 4.12
C VAL A 34 2.95 -2.24 5.54
N THR A 35 3.15 -1.11 6.22
CA THR A 35 3.62 -1.08 7.62
C THR A 35 2.68 -1.84 8.55
N VAL A 36 1.37 -1.64 8.41
CA VAL A 36 0.36 -2.33 9.23
C VAL A 36 0.32 -3.83 8.88
N LEU A 37 0.33 -4.16 7.59
CA LEU A 37 0.27 -5.56 7.14
C LEU A 37 1.53 -6.34 7.52
N GLU A 38 2.70 -5.72 7.55
CA GLU A 38 3.95 -6.32 8.04
C GLU A 38 3.92 -6.60 9.53
N ALA A 39 3.44 -5.63 10.33
CA ALA A 39 3.27 -5.82 11.77
C ALA A 39 2.32 -6.99 12.09
N MET A 40 1.38 -7.28 11.18
CA MET A 40 0.45 -8.40 11.26
C MET A 40 0.99 -9.72 10.67
N GLY A 41 2.17 -9.73 10.05
CA GLY A 41 2.69 -10.90 9.34
C GLY A 41 1.87 -11.32 8.12
N HIS A 42 1.11 -10.38 7.54
CA HIS A 42 0.16 -10.65 6.47
C HIS A 42 0.86 -10.84 5.12
N ARG A 43 0.46 -11.87 4.36
CA ARG A 43 1.10 -12.26 3.08
C ARG A 43 1.16 -11.14 2.03
N ASN A 44 0.17 -10.25 2.02
CA ASN A 44 0.08 -9.16 1.05
C ASN A 44 1.15 -8.08 1.27
N ALA A 45 1.78 -8.00 2.44
CA ALA A 45 2.82 -7.01 2.71
C ALA A 45 3.95 -7.06 1.67
N GLN A 46 4.42 -8.26 1.34
CA GLN A 46 5.49 -8.47 0.36
C GLN A 46 5.10 -8.04 -1.05
N GLU A 47 3.83 -8.24 -1.42
CA GLU A 47 3.30 -7.80 -2.71
C GLU A 47 3.27 -6.28 -2.81
N ILE A 48 2.74 -5.61 -1.78
CA ILE A 48 2.63 -4.15 -1.73
C ILE A 48 4.02 -3.51 -1.77
N ARG A 49 5.01 -4.10 -1.08
CA ARG A 49 6.38 -3.60 -1.06
C ARG A 49 7.04 -3.68 -2.44
N ARG A 50 6.87 -4.81 -3.15
CA ARG A 50 7.33 -4.95 -4.54
C ARG A 50 6.66 -3.94 -5.46
N TRP A 51 5.35 -3.74 -5.30
CA TRP A 51 4.63 -2.75 -6.09
C TRP A 51 5.10 -1.31 -5.81
N LEU A 52 5.32 -0.93 -4.55
CA LEU A 52 5.86 0.37 -4.18
C LEU A 52 7.22 0.65 -4.82
N THR A 53 8.11 -0.35 -4.85
CA THR A 53 9.39 -0.24 -5.58
C THR A 53 9.19 -0.03 -7.08
N SER A 54 8.15 -0.64 -7.68
CA SER A 54 7.87 -0.51 -9.11
C SER A 54 7.32 0.84 -9.55
N ILE A 55 6.67 1.60 -8.65
CA ILE A 55 6.12 2.92 -8.96
C ILE A 55 7.06 4.07 -8.57
N GLY A 56 8.15 3.78 -7.85
CA GLY A 56 9.13 4.76 -7.38
C GLY A 56 10.41 4.83 -8.24
N GLY A 57 10.39 4.25 -9.44
CA GLY A 57 11.48 4.28 -10.43
C GLY A 57 11.16 5.15 -11.63
#